data_AF-A0A418GL76-F1
#
_entry.id   AF-A0A418GL76-F1
#
_cell.length_a   1.000
_cell.length_b   1.000
_cell.length_c   1.000
_cell.angle_alpha   90.00
_cell.angle_beta   90.00
_cell.angle_gamma   90.00
#
_symmetry.space_group_name_H-M   'P 1'
#
loop_
_entity.id
_entity.type
_entity.pdbx_description
1 polymer ?
#
loop_
_entity_poly.entity_id
_entity_poly.type
_entity_poly.pdbx_seq_one_letter_code
_entity_poly.pdbx_strand_id
1 'polypeptide(L)'
;TVQWFAAPRRLALKVANLAEAQPDREIEKRGPAIAQAFDAEGKPSKAAEGWARGCGITVDQAERLTTDKGEWLLYRAHVKGESTEALLPNMVATSLAKLPIPKL
;
A
#
# COMPACT_ATOMS: atom_id res chain seq x y z
N THR A 1 7.18 -12.36 -21.62
CA THR A 1 7.30 -13.83 -21.68
C THR A 1 8.23 -14.30 -20.59
N VAL A 2 7.91 -15.41 -19.91
CA VAL A 2 8.78 -16.01 -18.89
C VAL A 2 9.38 -17.30 -19.45
N GLN A 3 10.71 -17.41 -19.43
CA GLN A 3 11.45 -18.61 -19.77
C GLN A 3 12.14 -19.14 -18.51
N TRP A 4 12.13 -20.45 -18.31
CA TRP A 4 12.74 -21.09 -17.16
C TRP A 4 13.85 -22.04 -17.58
N PHE A 5 14.86 -22.16 -16.73
CA PHE A 5 16.03 -23.02 -16.90
C PHE A 5 16.31 -23.76 -15.60
N ALA A 6 16.71 -25.01 -15.68
CA ALA A 6 17.02 -25.83 -14.52
C ALA A 6 18.25 -26.71 -14.75
N ALA A 7 19.03 -26.87 -13.68
CA ALA A 7 20.12 -27.84 -13.52
C ALA A 7 20.03 -28.43 -12.09
N PRO A 8 20.73 -29.53 -11.77
CA PRO A 8 20.54 -30.27 -10.51
C PRO A 8 20.59 -29.44 -9.21
N ARG A 9 21.30 -28.30 -9.21
CA ARG A 9 21.37 -27.36 -8.07
C ARG A 9 21.16 -25.89 -8.45
N ARG A 10 20.57 -25.63 -9.63
CA ARG A 10 20.41 -24.26 -10.16
C ARG A 10 19.05 -24.12 -10.83
N LEU A 11 18.31 -23.08 -10.43
CA LEU A 11 17.10 -22.64 -11.10
C LEU A 11 17.32 -21.20 -11.58
N ALA A 12 16.91 -20.90 -12.81
CA ALA A 12 16.97 -19.55 -13.35
C ALA A 12 15.69 -19.22 -14.12
N LEU A 13 15.29 -17.96 -14.07
CA LEU A 13 14.16 -17.41 -14.81
C LEU A 13 14.65 -16.22 -15.64
N LYS A 14 14.26 -16.18 -16.91
CA LYS A 14 14.41 -15.01 -17.78
C LYS A 14 13.03 -14.45 -18.06
N VAL A 15 12.77 -13.24 -17.55
CA VAL A 15 11.51 -12.53 -17.76
C VAL A 15 11.75 -11.42 -18.78
N ALA A 16 11.17 -11.57 -19.97
CA ALA A 16 11.21 -10.52 -20.99
C ALA A 16 10.16 -9.45 -20.70
N ASN A 17 10.54 -8.19 -20.91
CA ASN A 17 9.72 -6.98 -20.68
C ASN A 17 9.23 -6.86 -19.22
N LEU A 18 10.11 -7.16 -18.27
CA LEU A 18 9.83 -6.91 -16.85
C LEU A 18 9.89 -5.41 -16.59
N ALA A 19 8.86 -4.88 -15.91
CA ALA A 19 8.86 -3.48 -15.48
C ALA A 19 10.01 -3.23 -14.50
N GLU A 20 10.66 -2.07 -14.61
CA GLU A 20 11.79 -1.69 -13.75
C GLU A 20 11.34 -1.30 -12.33
N ALA A 21 10.07 -0.93 -12.17
CA ALA A 21 9.46 -0.60 -10.89
C ALA A 21 7.97 -0.97 -10.90
N GLN A 22 7.40 -1.08 -9.71
CA GLN A 22 5.96 -1.08 -9.55
C GLN A 22 5.39 0.27 -10.00
N PRO A 23 4.16 0.31 -10.54
CA PRO A 23 3.48 1.57 -10.76
C PRO A 23 3.20 2.26 -9.42
N ASP A 24 3.30 3.58 -9.42
CA ASP A 24 2.81 4.39 -8.32
C ASP A 24 1.31 4.12 -8.13
N ARG A 25 0.86 4.11 -6.88
CA ARG A 25 -0.54 3.85 -6.55
C ARG A 25 -1.07 4.90 -5.58
N GLU A 26 -2.31 5.28 -5.80
CA GLU A 26 -3.05 6.06 -4.81
C GLU A 26 -3.75 5.12 -3.85
N ILE A 27 -3.49 5.30 -2.55
CA ILE A 27 -4.20 4.59 -1.49
C ILE A 27 -5.18 5.55 -0.86
N GLU A 28 -6.46 5.26 -1.00
CA GLU A 28 -7.52 5.95 -0.29
C GLU A 28 -7.57 5.50 1.17
N LYS A 29 -7.29 6.42 2.08
CA LYS A 29 -7.49 6.24 3.52
C LYS A 29 -8.75 6.98 3.91
N ARG A 30 -9.77 6.24 4.35
CA ARG A 30 -11.01 6.84 4.87
C ARG A 30 -10.88 7.11 6.36
N GLY A 31 -11.29 8.31 6.74
CA GLY A 31 -11.33 8.78 8.12
C GLY A 31 -12.72 8.69 8.73
N PRO A 32 -12.93 9.33 9.88
CA PRO A 32 -14.24 9.40 10.51
C PRO A 32 -15.25 10.17 9.65
N ALA A 33 -16.54 9.92 9.89
CA ALA A 33 -17.62 10.69 9.28
C ALA A 33 -17.49 12.17 9.67
N ILE A 34 -17.83 13.11 8.78
CA ILE A 34 -17.73 14.57 9.04
C ILE A 34 -18.48 14.96 10.31
N ALA A 35 -19.66 14.36 10.54
CA ALA A 35 -20.45 14.56 11.75
C ALA A 35 -19.75 14.15 13.07
N GLN A 36 -18.73 13.30 13.00
CA GLN A 36 -17.91 12.88 14.15
C GLN A 36 -16.48 13.45 14.08
N ALA A 37 -16.11 14.03 12.94
CA ALA A 37 -14.79 14.58 12.69
C ALA A 37 -14.66 16.01 13.21
N PHE A 38 -15.77 16.75 13.35
CA PHE A 38 -15.80 18.10 13.87
C PHE A 38 -16.80 18.22 15.02
N ASP A 39 -16.48 19.05 16.00
CA ASP A 39 -17.40 19.40 17.07
C ASP A 39 -18.38 20.52 16.67
N ALA A 40 -19.24 20.94 17.61
CA ALA A 40 -20.23 21.98 17.39
C ALA A 40 -19.62 23.37 17.12
N GLU A 41 -18.34 23.59 17.44
CA GLU A 41 -17.58 24.81 17.18
C GLU A 41 -16.80 24.74 15.85
N GLY A 42 -16.90 23.61 15.13
CA GLY A 42 -16.17 23.38 13.89
C GLY A 42 -14.70 22.98 14.09
N LYS A 43 -14.28 22.65 15.31
CA LYS A 43 -12.92 22.20 15.60
C LYS A 43 -12.79 20.70 15.36
N PRO A 44 -11.64 20.22 14.85
CA PRO A 44 -11.39 18.80 14.66
C PRO A 44 -11.51 18.01 15.97
N SER A 45 -12.17 16.85 15.91
CA SER A 45 -12.23 15.93 17.03
C SER A 45 -10.90 15.21 17.22
N LYS A 46 -10.62 14.71 18.43
CA LYS A 46 -9.41 13.91 18.71
C LYS A 46 -9.27 12.70 17.77
N ALA A 47 -10.39 12.14 17.32
CA ALA A 47 -10.40 11.03 16.36
C ALA A 47 -9.94 11.49 14.96
N ALA A 48 -10.41 12.65 14.50
CA ALA A 48 -9.97 13.24 13.24
C ALA A 48 -8.49 13.62 13.28
N GLU A 49 -8.03 14.24 14.38
CA GLU A 49 -6.62 14.61 14.58
C GLU A 49 -5.70 13.38 14.61
N GLY A 50 -6.10 12.33 15.34
CA GLY A 50 -5.34 11.08 15.43
C GLY A 50 -5.25 10.37 14.08
N TRP A 51 -6.35 10.34 13.32
CA TRP A 51 -6.38 9.78 11.97
C TRP A 51 -5.51 10.58 11.00
N ALA A 52 -5.62 11.91 11.00
CA ALA A 52 -4.83 12.78 10.15
C ALA A 52 -3.32 12.62 10.43
N ARG A 53 -2.94 12.59 11.71
CA ARG A 53 -1.56 12.31 12.13
C ARG A 53 -1.07 10.95 11.66
N GLY A 54 -1.90 9.90 11.75
CA GLY A 54 -1.57 8.56 11.23
C GLY A 54 -1.44 8.51 9.69
N CYS A 55 -2.05 9.48 9.00
CA CYS A 55 -1.90 9.68 7.56
C CYS A 55 -0.72 10.59 7.19
N GLY A 56 -0.08 11.26 8.16
CA GLY A 56 1.00 12.22 7.94
C GLY A 56 0.53 13.59 7.47
N ILE A 57 -0.76 13.90 7.65
CA ILE A 57 -1.38 15.17 7.23
C ILE A 57 -2.04 15.88 8.42
N THR A 58 -2.47 17.11 8.23
CA THR A 58 -3.39 17.81 9.13
C THR A 58 -4.85 17.60 8.71
N VAL A 59 -5.81 17.84 9.61
CA VAL A 59 -7.24 17.59 9.32
C VAL A 59 -7.76 18.52 8.22
N ASP A 60 -7.22 19.73 8.11
CA ASP A 60 -7.53 20.70 7.05
C ASP A 60 -7.02 20.27 5.66
N GLN A 61 -6.02 19.39 5.60
CA GLN A 61 -5.52 18.81 4.35
C GLN A 61 -6.35 17.62 3.87
N ALA A 62 -7.32 17.16 4.65
CA ALA A 62 -8.17 16.04 4.29
C ALA A 62 -9.27 16.48 3.33
N GLU A 63 -9.53 15.64 2.32
CA GLU A 63 -10.66 15.79 1.43
C GLU A 63 -11.95 15.30 2.08
N ARG A 64 -13.10 15.67 1.50
CA ARG A 64 -14.41 15.16 1.90
C ARG A 64 -14.96 14.23 0.82
N LEU A 65 -15.40 13.06 1.24
CA LEU A 65 -16.09 12.11 0.37
C LEU A 65 -17.56 12.04 0.78
N THR A 66 -18.43 12.62 -0.06
CA THR A 66 -19.88 12.54 0.07
C THR A 66 -20.37 11.28 -0.65
N THR A 67 -21.11 10.42 0.06
CA THR A 67 -21.84 9.29 -0.52
C THR A 67 -23.27 9.29 -0.01
N ASP A 68 -24.14 8.46 -0.58
CA ASP A 68 -25.57 8.38 -0.20
C ASP A 68 -25.79 8.07 1.30
N LYS A 69 -24.75 7.59 1.99
CA LYS A 69 -24.78 7.21 3.40
C LYS A 69 -24.19 8.28 4.35
N GLY A 70 -23.70 9.41 3.83
CA GLY A 70 -23.11 10.50 4.62
C GLY A 70 -21.84 11.12 4.01
N GLU A 71 -21.15 11.95 4.80
CA GLU A 71 -19.87 12.53 4.42
C GLU A 71 -18.75 11.98 5.33
N TRP A 72 -17.59 11.68 4.74
CA TRP A 72 -16.41 11.21 5.45
C TRP A 72 -15.18 12.03 5.10
N LEU A 73 -14.22 12.09 6.03
CA LEU A 73 -12.87 12.52 5.70
C LEU A 73 -12.18 11.47 4.82
N LEU A 74 -11.43 11.93 3.84
CA LEU A 74 -10.68 11.12 2.90
C LEU A 74 -9.27 11.69 2.74
N TYR A 75 -8.29 10.81 2.66
CA TYR A 75 -6.94 11.18 2.25
C TYR A 75 -6.47 10.22 1.17
N ARG A 76 -6.03 10.75 0.02
CA ARG A 76 -5.39 9.97 -1.04
C ARG A 76 -3.88 10.05 -0.86
N ALA A 77 -3.32 9.00 -0.27
CA ALA A 77 -1.88 8.89 -0.12
C ALA A 77 -1.27 8.38 -1.42
N HIS A 78 -0.39 9.18 -2.04
CA HIS A 78 0.41 8.74 -3.16
C HIS A 78 1.54 7.84 -2.65
N VAL A 79 1.49 6.55 -3.00
CA VAL A 79 2.52 5.57 -2.67
C VAL A 79 3.35 5.32 -3.91
N LYS A 80 4.58 5.82 -3.86
CA LYS A 80 5.57 5.58 -4.90
C LYS A 80 5.87 4.09 -4.99
N GLY A 81 5.87 3.56 -6.21
CA GLY A 81 6.25 2.19 -6.48
C GLY A 81 7.71 1.94 -6.15
N GLU A 82 8.02 0.72 -5.71
CA GLU A 82 9.38 0.30 -5.43
C GLU A 82 10.04 -0.29 -6.68
N SER A 83 11.38 -0.19 -6.77
CA SER A 83 12.11 -0.76 -7.90
C SER A 83 12.09 -2.29 -7.85
N THR A 84 12.03 -2.90 -9.02
CA THR A 84 12.08 -4.35 -9.19
C THR A 84 13.37 -4.93 -8.60
N GLU A 85 14.49 -4.20 -8.69
CA GLU A 85 15.77 -4.57 -8.07
C GLU A 85 15.68 -4.69 -6.54
N ALA A 86 14.99 -3.76 -5.88
CA ALA A 86 14.82 -3.79 -4.43
C ALA A 86 13.85 -4.90 -3.97
N LEU A 87 12.80 -5.16 -4.77
CA LEU A 87 11.73 -6.09 -4.41
C LEU A 87 12.09 -7.57 -4.64
N LEU A 88 12.71 -7.89 -5.78
CA LEU A 88 12.91 -9.27 -6.22
C LEU A 88 13.68 -10.15 -5.24
N PRO A 89 14.79 -9.70 -4.61
CA PRO A 89 15.56 -10.55 -3.69
C PRO A 89 14.73 -11.12 -2.55
N ASN A 90 13.92 -10.27 -1.91
CA ASN A 90 13.06 -10.68 -0.79
C ASN A 90 11.92 -11.58 -1.24
N MET A 91 11.33 -11.32 -2.41
CA MET A 91 10.29 -12.18 -2.99
C MET A 91 10.83 -13.58 -3.26
N VAL A 92 12.01 -13.68 -3.90
CA VAL A 92 12.66 -14.97 -4.20
C VAL A 92 13.00 -15.72 -2.90
N ALA A 93 13.60 -15.05 -1.92
CA ALA A 93 13.92 -15.65 -0.64
C ALA A 93 12.67 -16.19 0.07
N THR A 94 11.59 -15.40 0.10
CA THR A 94 10.31 -15.79 0.70
C THR A 94 9.69 -16.99 -0.01
N SER A 95 9.72 -17.00 -1.35
CA SER A 95 9.22 -18.12 -2.14
C SER A 95 10.02 -19.40 -1.89
N LEU A 96 11.36 -19.30 -1.82
CA LEU A 96 12.22 -20.45 -1.51
C LEU A 96 11.96 -21.00 -0.11
N ALA A 97 11.82 -20.13 0.90
CA ALA A 97 11.53 -20.53 2.27
C ALA A 97 10.18 -21.25 2.43
N LYS A 98 9.23 -20.97 1.54
CA LYS A 98 7.89 -21.59 1.53
C LYS A 98 7.84 -22.92 0.77
N LEU A 99 8.92 -23.34 0.12
CA LEU A 99 8.92 -24.62 -0.57
C LEU A 99 8.73 -25.76 0.45
N PRO A 100 7.84 -26.73 0.18
CA PRO A 100 7.59 -27.86 1.08
C PRO A 100 8.73 -28.87 0.96
N ILE A 101 9.92 -28.50 1.42
CA ILE A 101 11.10 -29.37 1.42
C ILE A 101 11.11 -30.14 2.75
N PRO A 102 11.03 -31.47 2.73
CA PRO A 102 11.19 -32.27 3.94
C PRO A 102 12.53 -31.93 4.60
N LYS A 103 12.49 -31.62 5.89
CA LYS A 103 13.74 -31.49 6.66
C LYS A 103 14.37 -32.88 6.69
N LEU A 104 15.58 -32.99 6.12
CA LEU A 104 16.44 -34.17 6.25
C LEU A 104 16.84 -34.37 7.73
#